data_AF-A0A090R2E8-F1
#
_entry.id   AF-A0A090R2E8-F1
#
_cell.length_a   1.000
_cell.length_b   1.000
_cell.length_c   1.000
_cell.angle_alpha   90.00
_cell.angle_beta   90.00
_cell.angle_gamma   90.00
#
_symmetry.space_group_name_H-M   'P 1'
#
loop_
_entity.id
_entity.type
_entity.pdbx_description
1 polymer ?
#
loop_
_entity_poly.entity_id
_entity_poly.type
_entity_poly.pdbx_seq_one_letter_code
_entity_poly.pdbx_strand_id
1 'polypeptide(L)'
;MNMLTLHPGKLTLQQLREISRHKVTLSLNNTAAPAMQASVETVHAIIADDQTVYGINTGFGLLANTRIALEDLETLQRSIVLSHAAGIGDYMADHTVRLMMALKINSLARGYSGIRPDVVNALITLVNTSVYPCIPQKGSVGASGDLAPLAHMSTVLLGEGLARHQGEIISGATALKIAGLSPITLAPKEGLALLNGTQASTAFALEGLFAAEDLYAAGTVCGAMSVEAALGSRKPFDARIHQVRGHRSQIDAASAYRHLLGSDSEIGQSHQACEKVQDPYSLRCQPQVMGACLQQIRHTARYSR
;
A
#
# COMPACT_ATOMS: atom_id res chain seq x y z
N MET A 1 -6.52 7.10 19.55
CA MET A 1 -5.43 6.51 18.74
C MET A 1 -5.91 5.12 18.34
N ASN A 2 -6.01 4.81 17.04
CA ASN A 2 -6.54 3.52 16.60
C ASN A 2 -5.44 2.47 16.77
N MET A 3 -5.69 1.48 17.64
CA MET A 3 -4.80 0.36 17.87
C MET A 3 -5.14 -0.77 16.90
N LEU A 4 -4.14 -1.26 16.17
CA LEU A 4 -4.30 -2.29 15.15
C LEU A 4 -3.31 -3.43 15.37
N THR A 5 -3.83 -4.62 15.68
CA THR A 5 -3.04 -5.84 15.73
C THR A 5 -2.89 -6.42 14.32
N LEU A 6 -1.66 -6.50 13.84
CA LEU A 6 -1.32 -7.10 12.56
C LEU A 6 -1.35 -8.62 12.67
N HIS A 7 -2.20 -9.24 11.85
CA HIS A 7 -2.17 -10.67 11.59
C HIS A 7 -1.45 -10.91 10.27
N PRO A 8 -0.23 -11.50 10.27
CA PRO A 8 0.59 -11.61 9.06
C PRO A 8 -0.16 -12.24 7.89
N GLY A 9 -0.14 -11.56 6.74
CA GLY A 9 -0.80 -12.02 5.51
C GLY A 9 -2.33 -11.92 5.52
N LYS A 10 -2.95 -11.26 6.49
CA LYS A 10 -4.41 -11.13 6.63
C LYS A 10 -4.90 -9.68 6.70
N LEU A 11 -4.08 -8.72 6.27
CA LEU A 11 -4.50 -7.32 6.22
C LEU A 11 -5.67 -7.13 5.25
N THR A 12 -6.69 -6.40 5.71
CA THR A 12 -7.86 -6.05 4.90
C THR A 12 -7.71 -4.65 4.30
N LEU A 13 -8.41 -4.37 3.20
CA LEU A 13 -8.44 -3.03 2.62
C LEU A 13 -8.95 -1.97 3.61
N GLN A 14 -9.87 -2.33 4.51
CA GLN A 14 -10.35 -1.43 5.55
C GLN A 14 -9.22 -1.03 6.49
N GLN A 15 -8.45 -1.99 6.98
CA GLN A 15 -7.30 -1.72 7.86
C GLN A 15 -6.21 -0.93 7.13
N LEU A 16 -5.93 -1.25 5.87
CA LEU A 16 -4.99 -0.50 5.03
C LEU A 16 -5.44 0.95 4.82
N ARG A 17 -6.74 1.16 4.63
CA ARG A 17 -7.33 2.51 4.55
C ARG A 17 -7.21 3.26 5.87
N GLU A 18 -7.42 2.60 7.00
CA GLU A 18 -7.22 3.22 8.32
C GLU A 18 -5.76 3.63 8.54
N ILE A 19 -4.81 2.75 8.21
CA ILE A 19 -3.37 3.06 8.27
C ILE A 19 -3.04 4.26 7.37
N SER A 20 -3.58 4.30 6.16
CA SER A 20 -3.36 5.41 5.22
C SER A 20 -3.95 6.73 5.76
N ARG A 21 -5.21 6.74 6.22
CA ARG A 21 -5.91 7.99 6.57
C ARG A 21 -5.64 8.49 7.98
N HIS A 22 -5.22 7.62 8.89
CA HIS A 22 -5.11 7.96 10.31
C HIS A 22 -3.76 7.53 10.90
N LYS A 23 -3.35 8.23 11.95
CA LYS A 23 -2.28 7.74 12.82
C LYS A 23 -2.77 6.49 13.56
N VAL A 24 -1.96 5.45 13.53
CA VAL A 24 -2.26 4.15 14.13
C VAL A 24 -1.15 3.74 15.08
N THR A 25 -1.52 2.93 16.06
CA THR A 25 -0.58 2.16 16.89
C THR A 25 -0.64 0.72 16.42
N LEU A 26 0.46 0.22 15.89
CA LEU A 26 0.61 -1.15 15.42
C LEU A 26 1.12 -2.05 16.53
N SER A 27 0.58 -3.25 16.61
CA SER A 27 1.15 -4.37 17.34
C SER A 27 1.19 -5.60 16.43
N LEU A 28 2.01 -6.58 16.75
CA LEU A 28 2.07 -7.83 16.00
C LEU A 28 1.37 -8.94 16.77
N ASN A 29 0.60 -9.78 16.09
CA ASN A 29 0.00 -10.93 16.73
C ASN A 29 1.08 -11.91 17.23
N ASN A 30 0.89 -12.46 18.44
CA ASN A 30 1.85 -13.36 19.09
C ASN A 30 2.14 -14.63 18.28
N THR A 31 1.29 -15.02 17.33
CA THR A 31 1.55 -16.17 16.44
C THR A 31 2.65 -15.92 15.41
N ALA A 32 3.08 -14.66 15.20
CA ALA A 32 4.10 -14.33 14.21
C ALA A 32 5.52 -14.71 14.67
N ALA A 33 5.84 -14.52 15.95
CA ALA A 33 7.19 -14.68 16.47
C ALA A 33 7.76 -16.10 16.26
N PRO A 34 7.03 -17.21 16.54
CA PRO A 34 7.54 -18.55 16.28
C PRO A 34 7.88 -18.81 14.80
N ALA A 35 7.03 -18.35 13.88
CA ALA A 35 7.25 -18.52 12.44
C ALA A 35 8.46 -17.72 11.95
N MET A 36 8.64 -16.51 12.47
CA MET A 36 9.82 -15.69 12.17
C MET A 36 11.10 -16.34 12.70
N GLN A 37 11.08 -16.84 13.94
CA GLN A 37 12.23 -17.48 14.56
C GLN A 37 12.67 -18.73 13.78
N ALA A 38 11.73 -19.58 13.38
CA ALA A 38 12.02 -20.73 12.51
C ALA A 38 12.65 -20.31 11.16
N SER A 39 12.22 -19.18 10.60
CA SER A 39 12.80 -18.60 9.38
C SER A 39 14.27 -18.19 9.56
N VAL A 40 14.59 -17.60 10.72
CA VAL A 40 15.96 -17.20 11.09
C VAL A 40 16.84 -18.44 11.28
N GLU A 41 16.34 -19.45 12.00
CA GLU A 41 17.05 -20.72 12.20
C GLU A 41 17.37 -21.42 10.88
N THR A 42 16.46 -21.34 9.90
CA THR A 42 16.72 -21.86 8.55
C THR A 42 17.90 -21.16 7.87
N VAL A 43 18.02 -19.84 8.02
CA VAL A 43 19.18 -19.08 7.48
C VAL A 43 20.47 -19.48 8.19
N HIS A 44 20.42 -19.65 9.52
CA HIS A 44 21.59 -20.08 10.28
C HIS A 44 22.05 -21.49 9.88
N ALA A 45 21.12 -22.43 9.67
CA ALA A 45 21.43 -23.78 9.20
C ALA A 45 22.08 -23.77 7.82
N ILE A 46 21.57 -22.97 6.88
CA ILE A 46 22.17 -22.81 5.53
C ILE A 46 23.64 -22.34 5.61
N ILE A 47 23.91 -21.39 6.51
CA ILE A 47 25.26 -20.86 6.71
C ILE A 47 26.16 -21.92 7.35
N ALA A 48 25.67 -22.65 8.35
CA ALA A 48 26.41 -23.71 9.01
C ALA A 48 26.74 -24.88 8.09
N ASP A 49 25.86 -25.20 7.14
CA ASP A 49 26.02 -26.25 6.13
C ASP A 49 26.90 -25.82 4.93
N ASP A 50 27.47 -24.61 4.97
CA ASP A 50 28.30 -24.03 3.90
C ASP A 50 27.62 -23.93 2.52
N GLN A 51 26.28 -23.93 2.49
CA GLN A 51 25.52 -23.90 1.25
C GLN A 51 25.59 -22.51 0.60
N THR A 52 25.77 -22.45 -0.73
CA THR A 52 25.78 -21.18 -1.47
C THR A 52 24.35 -20.75 -1.81
N VAL A 53 23.88 -19.65 -1.20
CA VAL A 53 22.49 -19.17 -1.36
C VAL A 53 22.43 -17.67 -1.64
N TYR A 54 21.60 -17.31 -2.63
CA TYR A 54 21.41 -15.92 -3.06
C TYR A 54 21.04 -14.98 -1.92
N GLY A 55 21.81 -13.91 -1.75
CA GLY A 55 21.58 -12.87 -0.76
C GLY A 55 21.80 -13.28 0.70
N ILE A 56 22.28 -14.50 0.94
CA ILE A 56 22.79 -14.95 2.23
C ILE A 56 24.32 -14.83 2.26
N ASN A 57 25.03 -15.54 1.36
CA ASN A 57 26.49 -15.57 1.28
C ASN A 57 27.02 -15.36 -0.16
N THR A 58 26.25 -14.66 -0.98
CA THR A 58 26.60 -14.28 -2.34
C THR A 58 26.33 -12.79 -2.55
N GLY A 59 26.95 -12.20 -3.59
CA GLY A 59 26.64 -10.86 -4.04
C GLY A 59 25.23 -10.72 -4.61
N PHE A 60 24.84 -9.49 -4.96
CA PHE A 60 23.50 -9.17 -5.47
C PHE A 60 23.51 -8.88 -6.98
N GLY A 61 22.42 -9.19 -7.67
CA GLY A 61 22.27 -8.91 -9.10
C GLY A 61 23.35 -9.58 -9.95
N LEU A 62 24.14 -8.79 -10.68
CA LEU A 62 25.23 -9.30 -11.53
C LEU A 62 26.27 -10.11 -10.74
N LEU A 63 26.41 -9.85 -9.44
CA LEU A 63 27.36 -10.52 -8.54
C LEU A 63 26.75 -11.73 -7.83
N ALA A 64 25.59 -12.24 -8.26
CA ALA A 64 24.91 -13.39 -7.65
C ALA A 64 25.76 -14.67 -7.60
N ASN A 65 26.76 -14.79 -8.48
CA ASN A 65 27.69 -15.93 -8.52
C ASN A 65 28.98 -15.70 -7.71
N THR A 66 29.14 -14.53 -7.09
CA THR A 66 30.31 -14.20 -6.29
C THR A 66 30.04 -14.55 -4.83
N ARG A 67 30.79 -15.53 -4.30
CA ARG A 67 30.71 -15.93 -2.89
C ARG A 67 31.34 -14.88 -1.99
N ILE A 68 30.74 -14.65 -0.83
CA ILE A 68 31.19 -13.69 0.19
C ILE A 68 31.62 -14.47 1.44
N ALA A 69 32.71 -14.05 2.05
CA ALA A 69 33.24 -14.65 3.28
C ALA A 69 32.28 -14.42 4.47
N LEU A 70 32.34 -15.30 5.48
CA LEU A 70 31.41 -15.25 6.62
C LEU A 70 31.58 -13.97 7.44
N GLU A 71 32.82 -13.52 7.61
CA GLU A 71 33.21 -12.30 8.30
C GLU A 71 32.71 -11.02 7.59
N ASP A 72 32.46 -11.09 6.28
CA ASP A 72 32.01 -9.95 5.48
C ASP A 72 30.48 -9.87 5.34
N LEU A 73 29.73 -10.86 5.84
CA LEU A 73 28.28 -10.93 5.62
C LEU A 73 27.54 -9.75 6.27
N GLU A 74 27.97 -9.29 7.43
CA GLU A 74 27.37 -8.10 8.06
C GLU A 74 27.58 -6.85 7.19
N THR A 75 28.83 -6.64 6.74
CA THR A 75 29.20 -5.55 5.82
C THR A 75 28.41 -5.62 4.53
N LEU A 76 28.19 -6.82 3.97
CA LEU A 76 27.38 -7.04 2.79
C LEU A 76 25.93 -6.56 2.98
N GLN A 77 25.30 -6.91 4.11
CA GLN A 77 23.90 -6.52 4.39
C GLN A 77 23.77 -5.02 4.68
N ARG A 78 24.77 -4.40 5.30
CA ARG A 78 24.84 -2.93 5.41
C ARG A 78 25.00 -2.28 4.03
N SER A 79 25.89 -2.81 3.20
CA SER A 79 26.24 -2.23 1.91
C SER A 79 25.09 -2.27 0.91
N ILE A 80 24.28 -3.34 0.89
CA ILE A 80 23.11 -3.38 -0.01
C ILE A 80 22.11 -2.27 0.33
N VAL A 81 21.86 -2.02 1.61
CA VAL A 81 20.95 -0.93 2.04
C VAL A 81 21.48 0.42 1.56
N LEU A 82 22.76 0.73 1.81
CA LEU A 82 23.32 2.03 1.43
C LEU A 82 23.43 2.22 -0.08
N SER A 83 23.94 1.22 -0.80
CA SER A 83 24.13 1.28 -2.26
C SER A 83 22.83 1.41 -3.03
N HIS A 84 21.73 0.87 -2.51
CA HIS A 84 20.42 0.91 -3.17
C HIS A 84 19.57 2.10 -2.72
N ALA A 85 19.97 2.88 -1.71
CA ALA A 85 19.32 4.12 -1.31
C ALA A 85 19.58 5.26 -2.33
N ALA A 86 19.33 4.99 -3.60
CA ALA A 86 19.61 5.85 -4.75
C ALA A 86 18.34 6.52 -5.32
N GLY A 87 17.23 6.49 -4.57
CA GLY A 87 16.01 7.23 -4.93
C GLY A 87 16.23 8.74 -5.00
N ILE A 88 15.46 9.43 -5.83
CA ILE A 88 15.56 10.88 -6.09
C ILE A 88 14.18 11.55 -6.16
N GLY A 89 14.18 12.89 -6.18
CA GLY A 89 12.99 13.72 -6.30
C GLY A 89 12.31 13.96 -4.95
N ASP A 90 11.04 14.36 -5.01
CA ASP A 90 10.26 14.68 -3.82
C ASP A 90 10.09 13.46 -2.91
N TYR A 91 10.01 13.71 -1.60
CA TYR A 91 9.73 12.67 -0.63
C TYR A 91 8.27 12.23 -0.69
N MET A 92 8.02 10.95 -0.41
CA MET A 92 6.70 10.40 -0.13
C MET A 92 6.08 11.13 1.07
N ALA A 93 4.75 11.25 1.07
CA ALA A 93 4.04 11.78 2.21
C ALA A 93 4.08 10.80 3.39
N ASP A 94 4.02 11.31 4.62
CA ASP A 94 4.10 10.51 5.85
C ASP A 94 3.06 9.38 5.91
N HIS A 95 1.87 9.60 5.34
CA HIS A 95 0.84 8.57 5.28
C HIS A 95 1.18 7.44 4.31
N THR A 96 1.81 7.74 3.19
CA THR A 96 2.34 6.77 2.23
C THR A 96 3.45 5.95 2.85
N VAL A 97 4.40 6.61 3.53
CA VAL A 97 5.50 5.94 4.24
C VAL A 97 4.95 5.01 5.33
N ARG A 98 3.98 5.48 6.13
CA ARG A 98 3.32 4.66 7.14
C ARG A 98 2.63 3.43 6.55
N LEU A 99 1.89 3.59 5.45
CA LEU A 99 1.24 2.48 4.75
C LEU A 99 2.27 1.47 4.21
N MET A 100 3.33 1.97 3.57
CA MET A 100 4.42 1.15 3.04
C MET A 100 5.12 0.35 4.16
N MET A 101 5.42 0.98 5.30
CA MET A 101 6.01 0.31 6.45
C MET A 101 5.09 -0.75 7.03
N ALA A 102 3.79 -0.48 7.16
CA ALA A 102 2.82 -1.48 7.64
C ALA A 102 2.72 -2.69 6.71
N LEU A 103 2.73 -2.47 5.40
CA LEU A 103 2.80 -3.55 4.40
C LEU A 103 4.10 -4.36 4.53
N LYS A 104 5.23 -3.69 4.80
CA LYS A 104 6.53 -4.35 4.98
C LYS A 104 6.53 -5.22 6.23
N ILE A 105 6.10 -4.67 7.36
CA ILE A 105 5.96 -5.38 8.64
C ILE A 105 5.08 -6.62 8.44
N ASN A 106 3.90 -6.45 7.82
CA ASN A 106 2.98 -7.55 7.53
C ASN A 106 3.62 -8.65 6.65
N SER A 107 4.43 -8.28 5.67
CA SER A 107 5.13 -9.23 4.81
C SER A 107 6.23 -9.99 5.55
N LEU A 108 7.10 -9.28 6.27
CA LEU A 108 8.23 -9.86 7.01
C LEU A 108 7.74 -10.81 8.11
N ALA A 109 6.68 -10.42 8.81
CA ALA A 109 6.11 -11.17 9.91
C ALA A 109 5.45 -12.51 9.50
N ARG A 110 5.36 -12.82 8.20
CA ARG A 110 4.88 -14.12 7.71
C ARG A 110 5.87 -15.26 7.97
N GLY A 111 7.12 -14.97 8.30
CA GLY A 111 8.12 -15.99 8.65
C GLY A 111 8.80 -16.67 7.45
N TYR A 112 8.92 -15.99 6.31
CA TYR A 112 9.61 -16.53 5.12
C TYR A 112 10.84 -15.72 4.69
N SER A 113 11.15 -14.64 5.42
CA SER A 113 12.21 -13.70 5.03
C SER A 113 13.55 -13.98 5.70
N GLY A 114 13.60 -14.80 6.74
CA GLY A 114 14.81 -15.03 7.54
C GLY A 114 15.30 -13.78 8.28
N ILE A 115 14.38 -12.87 8.61
CA ILE A 115 14.67 -11.65 9.36
C ILE A 115 14.30 -11.82 10.83
N ARG A 116 15.10 -11.26 11.74
CA ARG A 116 14.85 -11.34 13.17
C ARG A 116 13.59 -10.55 13.57
N PRO A 117 12.83 -11.04 14.57
CA PRO A 117 11.72 -10.31 15.18
C PRO A 117 12.08 -8.89 15.62
N ASP A 118 13.28 -8.69 16.15
CA ASP A 118 13.72 -7.38 16.66
C ASP A 118 13.77 -6.30 15.58
N VAL A 119 14.14 -6.65 14.34
CA VAL A 119 14.15 -5.70 13.22
C VAL A 119 12.73 -5.29 12.83
N VAL A 120 11.79 -6.24 12.86
CA VAL A 120 10.37 -5.96 12.61
C VAL A 120 9.77 -5.12 13.74
N ASN A 121 10.13 -5.42 14.99
CA ASN A 121 9.72 -4.62 16.15
C ASN A 121 10.26 -3.19 16.06
N ALA A 122 11.48 -2.98 15.58
CA ALA A 122 12.02 -1.63 15.36
C ALA A 122 11.20 -0.84 14.31
N LEU A 123 10.79 -1.48 13.20
CA LEU A 123 9.87 -0.85 12.24
C LEU A 123 8.52 -0.49 12.87
N ILE A 124 7.96 -1.36 13.70
CA ILE A 124 6.73 -1.09 14.45
C ILE A 124 6.92 0.11 15.38
N THR A 125 8.04 0.17 16.12
CA THR A 125 8.37 1.28 17.01
C THR A 125 8.49 2.60 16.26
N LEU A 126 9.13 2.63 15.09
CA LEU A 126 9.20 3.83 14.23
C LEU A 126 7.79 4.30 13.81
N VAL A 127 6.92 3.40 13.38
CA VAL A 127 5.53 3.75 13.04
C VAL A 127 4.78 4.32 14.26
N ASN A 128 4.89 3.65 15.41
CA ASN A 128 4.19 4.02 16.64
C ASN A 128 4.67 5.34 17.25
N THR A 129 5.94 5.67 17.04
CA THR A 129 6.55 6.94 17.46
C THR A 129 6.41 8.05 16.40
N SER A 130 5.73 7.76 15.27
CA SER A 130 5.58 8.70 14.15
C SER A 130 6.92 9.25 13.66
N VAL A 131 7.92 8.38 13.57
CA VAL A 131 9.22 8.65 12.94
C VAL A 131 9.20 7.99 11.56
N TYR A 132 9.10 8.78 10.51
CA TYR A 132 8.93 8.27 9.14
C TYR A 132 10.19 8.53 8.32
N PRO A 133 10.86 7.51 7.76
CA PRO A 133 11.98 7.72 6.87
C PRO A 133 11.62 8.67 5.70
N CYS A 134 12.56 9.53 5.31
CA CYS A 134 12.41 10.40 4.15
C CYS A 134 12.72 9.59 2.88
N ILE A 135 11.67 9.15 2.20
CA ILE A 135 11.77 8.22 1.07
C ILE A 135 11.43 8.95 -0.23
N PRO A 136 12.37 9.09 -1.17
CA PRO A 136 12.09 9.71 -2.46
C PRO A 136 11.10 8.88 -3.30
N GLN A 137 10.25 9.57 -4.07
CA GLN A 137 9.20 8.95 -4.88
C GLN A 137 9.74 8.24 -6.15
N LYS A 138 10.93 8.60 -6.65
CA LYS A 138 11.47 8.08 -7.91
C LYS A 138 12.76 7.28 -7.68
N GLY A 139 13.04 6.32 -8.57
CA GLY A 139 14.29 5.55 -8.60
C GLY A 139 14.10 4.03 -8.62
N SER A 140 12.91 3.54 -8.25
CA SER A 140 12.55 2.12 -8.43
C SER A 140 12.00 1.88 -9.83
N VAL A 141 12.29 0.70 -10.40
CA VAL A 141 11.70 0.20 -11.65
C VAL A 141 10.47 -0.68 -11.42
N GLY A 142 10.17 -1.06 -10.18
CA GLY A 142 8.96 -1.83 -9.82
C GLY A 142 8.84 -3.24 -10.42
N ALA A 143 9.92 -3.80 -10.99
CA ALA A 143 9.87 -5.06 -11.72
C ALA A 143 9.86 -6.31 -10.82
N SER A 144 10.77 -6.39 -9.84
CA SER A 144 10.88 -7.51 -8.89
C SER A 144 11.01 -7.07 -7.44
N GLY A 145 11.14 -5.76 -7.19
CA GLY A 145 11.20 -5.17 -5.86
C GLY A 145 11.35 -3.66 -5.92
N ASP A 146 10.78 -2.99 -4.93
CA ASP A 146 10.87 -1.57 -4.68
C ASP A 146 12.16 -1.22 -3.95
N LEU A 147 13.30 -1.64 -4.52
CA LEU A 147 14.60 -1.64 -3.86
C LEU A 147 14.98 -0.25 -3.36
N ALA A 148 14.88 0.78 -4.21
CA ALA A 148 15.30 2.13 -3.85
C ALA A 148 14.51 2.75 -2.69
N PRO A 149 13.16 2.79 -2.72
CA PRO A 149 12.39 3.34 -1.60
C PRO A 149 12.50 2.49 -0.33
N LEU A 150 12.57 1.15 -0.45
CA LEU A 150 12.76 0.27 0.71
C LEU A 150 14.17 0.39 1.30
N ALA A 151 15.18 0.68 0.48
CA ALA A 151 16.52 1.00 0.95
C ALA A 151 16.53 2.29 1.77
N HIS A 152 15.93 3.36 1.24
CA HIS A 152 15.76 4.62 1.97
C HIS A 152 15.03 4.43 3.31
N MET A 153 13.96 3.63 3.33
CA MET A 153 13.28 3.25 4.58
C MET A 153 14.23 2.60 5.59
N SER A 154 15.07 1.69 5.11
CA SER A 154 15.95 0.88 5.95
C SER A 154 17.21 1.62 6.42
N THR A 155 17.64 2.70 5.74
CA THR A 155 18.80 3.49 6.20
C THR A 155 18.63 3.97 7.65
N VAL A 156 17.42 4.37 8.04
CA VAL A 156 17.11 4.85 9.40
C VAL A 156 17.36 3.77 10.45
N LEU A 157 17.11 2.49 10.14
CA LEU A 157 17.40 1.39 11.07
C LEU A 157 18.90 1.26 11.37
N LEU A 158 19.76 1.70 10.44
CA LEU A 158 21.22 1.70 10.58
C LEU A 158 21.74 2.97 11.27
N GLY A 159 20.84 3.89 11.66
CA GLY A 159 21.21 5.23 12.13
C GLY A 159 21.60 6.19 11.01
N GLU A 160 21.38 5.80 9.75
CA GLU A 160 21.77 6.54 8.55
C GLU A 160 20.57 7.21 7.89
N GLY A 161 20.84 8.05 6.88
CA GLY A 161 19.79 8.71 6.10
C GLY A 161 19.01 9.75 6.90
N LEU A 162 17.79 10.03 6.44
CA LEU A 162 16.94 11.09 6.95
C LEU A 162 15.57 10.53 7.33
N ALA A 163 14.95 11.13 8.33
CA ALA A 163 13.58 10.86 8.74
C ALA A 163 12.84 12.16 9.03
N ARG A 164 11.51 12.13 8.93
CA ARG A 164 10.63 13.20 9.36
C ARG A 164 10.01 12.84 10.70
N HIS A 165 10.01 13.78 11.63
CA HIS A 165 9.29 13.68 12.89
C HIS A 165 8.64 15.03 13.21
N GLN A 166 7.33 15.02 13.45
CA GLN A 166 6.55 16.24 13.76
C GLN A 166 6.73 17.38 12.76
N GLY A 167 6.91 17.05 11.47
CA GLY A 167 7.09 18.02 10.39
C GLY A 167 8.55 18.35 10.07
N GLU A 168 9.48 18.11 10.99
CA GLU A 168 10.90 18.42 10.84
C GLU A 168 11.69 17.25 10.24
N ILE A 169 12.64 17.56 9.36
CA ILE A 169 13.59 16.58 8.82
C ILE A 169 14.80 16.49 9.76
N ILE A 170 15.11 15.29 10.19
CA ILE A 170 16.17 14.96 11.14
C ILE A 170 17.04 13.81 10.62
N SER A 171 18.24 13.66 11.18
CA SER A 171 19.10 12.52 10.85
C SER A 171 18.51 11.19 11.34
N GLY A 172 18.85 10.09 10.67
CA GLY A 172 18.47 8.73 11.09
C GLY A 172 18.87 8.41 12.54
N ALA A 173 20.08 8.80 12.94
CA ALA A 173 20.56 8.64 14.32
C ALA A 173 19.69 9.40 15.34
N THR A 174 19.30 10.65 15.04
CA THR A 174 18.37 11.42 15.88
C THR A 174 17.00 10.74 15.94
N ALA A 175 16.51 10.24 14.80
CA ALA A 175 15.25 9.53 14.70
C ALA A 175 15.21 8.27 15.57
N LEU A 176 16.26 7.44 15.55
CA LEU A 176 16.36 6.28 16.42
C LEU A 176 16.36 6.68 17.90
N LYS A 177 17.09 7.73 18.27
CA LYS A 177 17.10 8.24 19.65
C LYS A 177 15.72 8.68 20.11
N ILE A 178 14.95 9.39 19.26
CA ILE A 178 13.56 9.78 19.54
C ILE A 178 12.68 8.54 19.72
N ALA A 179 12.88 7.52 18.90
CA ALA A 179 12.14 6.26 18.97
C ALA A 179 12.56 5.34 20.13
N GLY A 180 13.59 5.70 20.91
CA GLY A 180 14.15 4.86 21.97
C GLY A 180 14.89 3.62 21.45
N LEU A 181 15.41 3.69 20.22
CA LEU A 181 16.11 2.62 19.52
C LEU A 181 17.61 2.93 19.40
N SER A 182 18.41 1.87 19.29
CA SER A 182 19.81 1.92 18.89
C SER A 182 19.96 1.51 17.42
N PRO A 183 21.02 1.95 16.72
CA PRO A 183 21.33 1.44 15.38
C PRO A 183 21.40 -0.08 15.34
N ILE A 184 20.78 -0.67 14.31
CA ILE A 184 20.69 -2.12 14.12
C ILE A 184 21.83 -2.59 13.22
N THR A 185 22.60 -3.53 13.72
CA THR A 185 23.50 -4.36 12.91
C THR A 185 22.70 -5.47 12.23
N LEU A 186 22.70 -5.50 10.90
CA LEU A 186 21.94 -6.47 10.11
C LEU A 186 22.68 -7.82 10.01
N ALA A 187 21.96 -8.89 10.35
CA ALA A 187 22.42 -10.26 10.19
C ALA A 187 22.29 -10.72 8.71
N PRO A 188 22.92 -11.84 8.31
CA PRO A 188 22.83 -12.36 6.95
C PRO A 188 21.37 -12.43 6.45
N LYS A 189 21.16 -12.08 5.17
CA LYS A 189 19.85 -11.96 4.51
C LYS A 189 18.98 -10.76 4.93
N GLU A 190 19.21 -10.12 6.07
CA GLU A 190 18.27 -9.10 6.57
C GLU A 190 18.24 -7.82 5.72
N GLY A 191 19.37 -7.39 5.16
CA GLY A 191 19.43 -6.27 4.24
C GLY A 191 18.60 -6.54 2.98
N LEU A 192 18.78 -7.71 2.36
CA LEU A 192 17.95 -8.09 1.23
C LEU A 192 16.47 -8.28 1.61
N ALA A 193 16.19 -8.87 2.76
CA ALA A 193 14.83 -9.07 3.26
C ALA A 193 14.09 -7.74 3.42
N LEU A 194 14.78 -6.69 3.85
CA LEU A 194 14.24 -5.33 3.98
C LEU A 194 13.97 -4.66 2.64
N LEU A 195 14.84 -4.86 1.65
CA LEU A 195 14.75 -4.19 0.34
C LEU A 195 13.85 -4.91 -0.66
N ASN A 196 13.75 -6.24 -0.59
CA ASN A 196 13.04 -7.02 -1.58
C ASN A 196 11.54 -7.10 -1.26
N GLY A 197 10.70 -6.68 -2.21
CA GLY A 197 9.24 -6.64 -2.08
C GLY A 197 8.61 -5.45 -2.79
N THR A 198 7.28 -5.43 -2.92
CA THR A 198 6.53 -4.46 -3.74
C THR A 198 5.76 -3.43 -2.92
N GLN A 199 6.25 -3.09 -1.72
CA GLN A 199 5.48 -2.30 -0.75
C GLN A 199 5.25 -0.85 -1.18
N ALA A 200 6.19 -0.21 -1.88
CA ALA A 200 6.02 1.18 -2.31
C ALA A 200 4.99 1.27 -3.43
N SER A 201 5.13 0.40 -4.44
CA SER A 201 4.19 0.22 -5.54
C SER A 201 2.79 -0.08 -5.02
N THR A 202 2.69 -1.00 -4.06
CA THR A 202 1.41 -1.39 -3.43
C THR A 202 0.81 -0.23 -2.62
N ALA A 203 1.62 0.54 -1.89
CA ALA A 203 1.14 1.71 -1.15
C ALA A 203 0.52 2.76 -2.09
N PHE A 204 1.21 3.11 -3.18
CA PHE A 204 0.66 4.04 -4.18
C PHE A 204 -0.59 3.51 -4.87
N ALA A 205 -0.62 2.22 -5.23
CA ALA A 205 -1.80 1.59 -5.83
C ALA A 205 -3.02 1.64 -4.88
N LEU A 206 -2.79 1.41 -3.58
CA LEU A 206 -3.84 1.50 -2.56
C LEU A 206 -4.32 2.93 -2.35
N GLU A 207 -3.42 3.91 -2.32
CA GLU A 207 -3.81 5.34 -2.25
C GLU A 207 -4.67 5.73 -3.46
N GLY A 208 -4.25 5.36 -4.66
CA GLY A 208 -5.02 5.57 -5.88
C GLY A 208 -6.37 4.86 -5.84
N LEU A 209 -6.42 3.63 -5.33
CA LEU A 209 -7.66 2.88 -5.14
C LEU A 209 -8.61 3.61 -4.18
N PHE A 210 -8.13 4.03 -3.01
CA PHE A 210 -8.96 4.71 -2.02
C PHE A 210 -9.46 6.07 -2.52
N ALA A 211 -8.62 6.83 -3.23
CA ALA A 211 -9.02 8.07 -3.88
C ALA A 211 -10.06 7.83 -4.99
N ALA A 212 -9.88 6.77 -5.79
CA ALA A 212 -10.83 6.40 -6.85
C ALA A 212 -12.18 5.96 -6.28
N GLU A 213 -12.22 5.28 -5.14
CA GLU A 213 -13.47 4.92 -4.45
C GLU A 213 -14.21 6.17 -3.93
N ASP A 214 -13.49 7.11 -3.31
CA ASP A 214 -14.07 8.38 -2.85
C ASP A 214 -14.59 9.21 -4.04
N LEU A 215 -13.80 9.31 -5.12
CA LEU A 215 -14.18 10.03 -6.34
C LEU A 215 -15.36 9.37 -7.05
N TYR A 216 -15.43 8.04 -7.07
CA TYR A 216 -16.55 7.30 -7.64
C TYR A 216 -17.84 7.59 -6.87
N ALA A 217 -17.78 7.60 -5.53
CA ALA A 217 -18.93 7.93 -4.69
C ALA A 217 -19.39 9.38 -4.94
N ALA A 218 -18.47 10.35 -4.90
CA ALA A 218 -18.76 11.76 -5.15
C ALA A 218 -19.31 11.99 -6.57
N GLY A 219 -18.70 11.38 -7.59
CA GLY A 219 -19.13 11.46 -8.98
C GLY A 219 -20.52 10.86 -9.20
N THR A 220 -20.87 9.79 -8.50
CA THR A 220 -22.22 9.19 -8.57
C THR A 220 -23.27 10.15 -8.01
N VAL A 221 -23.00 10.80 -6.87
CA VAL A 221 -23.91 11.79 -6.27
C VAL A 221 -24.04 13.02 -7.16
N CYS A 222 -22.92 13.60 -7.61
CA CYS A 222 -22.93 14.76 -8.51
C CYS A 222 -23.66 14.45 -9.82
N GLY A 223 -23.48 13.23 -10.33
CA GLY A 223 -24.16 12.73 -11.52
C GLY A 223 -25.67 12.62 -11.35
N ALA A 224 -26.14 12.15 -10.18
CA ALA A 224 -27.56 12.11 -9.85
C ALA A 224 -28.14 13.53 -9.71
N MET A 225 -27.45 14.43 -9.01
CA MET A 225 -27.84 15.85 -8.91
C MET A 225 -27.90 16.54 -10.28
N SER A 226 -27.00 16.17 -11.19
CA SER A 226 -26.98 16.71 -12.56
C SER A 226 -28.18 16.24 -13.37
N VAL A 227 -28.65 15.00 -13.17
CA VAL A 227 -29.90 14.51 -13.78
C VAL A 227 -31.07 15.34 -13.29
N GLU A 228 -31.17 15.59 -11.97
CA GLU A 228 -32.21 16.44 -11.41
C GLU A 228 -32.16 17.86 -11.99
N ALA A 229 -31.00 18.53 -11.87
CA ALA A 229 -30.83 19.92 -12.30
C ALA A 229 -31.09 20.12 -13.82
N ALA A 230 -30.82 19.10 -14.63
CA ALA A 230 -31.05 19.13 -16.07
C ALA A 230 -32.48 18.70 -16.47
N LEU A 231 -33.36 18.43 -15.50
CA LEU A 231 -34.71 17.88 -15.72
C LEU A 231 -34.67 16.55 -16.49
N GLY A 232 -33.65 15.74 -16.23
CA GLY A 232 -33.36 14.50 -16.97
C GLY A 232 -34.30 13.35 -16.61
N SER A 233 -34.44 12.41 -17.54
CA SER A 233 -35.27 11.23 -17.38
C SER A 233 -34.66 10.22 -16.41
N ARG A 234 -35.52 9.63 -15.56
CA ARG A 234 -35.19 8.48 -14.71
C ARG A 234 -35.25 7.14 -15.45
N LYS A 235 -35.93 7.08 -16.60
CA LYS A 235 -36.13 5.85 -17.38
C LYS A 235 -34.83 5.13 -17.74
N PRO A 236 -33.73 5.81 -18.14
CA PRO A 236 -32.48 5.15 -18.49
C PRO A 236 -31.82 4.35 -17.35
N PHE A 237 -32.22 4.58 -16.10
CA PHE A 237 -31.68 3.91 -14.91
C PHE A 237 -32.49 2.66 -14.50
N ASP A 238 -33.60 2.34 -15.18
CA ASP A 238 -34.48 1.21 -14.86
C ASP A 238 -33.71 -0.12 -14.82
N ALA A 239 -33.90 -0.88 -13.74
CA ALA A 239 -33.18 -2.12 -13.48
C ALA A 239 -33.24 -3.11 -14.66
N ARG A 240 -34.37 -3.20 -15.36
CA ARG A 240 -34.59 -4.12 -16.48
C ARG A 240 -33.65 -3.85 -17.64
N ILE A 241 -33.37 -2.57 -17.93
CA ILE A 241 -32.45 -2.16 -19.01
C ILE A 241 -31.04 -2.71 -18.74
N HIS A 242 -30.58 -2.58 -17.50
CA HIS A 242 -29.23 -3.01 -17.12
C HIS A 242 -29.15 -4.53 -16.95
N GLN A 243 -30.22 -5.19 -16.50
CA GLN A 243 -30.29 -6.65 -16.39
C GLN A 243 -30.15 -7.32 -17.76
N VAL A 244 -30.81 -6.82 -18.80
CA VAL A 244 -30.69 -7.38 -20.17
C VAL A 244 -29.27 -7.26 -20.72
N ARG A 245 -28.51 -6.22 -20.33
CA ARG A 245 -27.09 -6.06 -20.71
C ARG A 245 -26.13 -7.00 -19.96
N GLY A 246 -26.47 -7.42 -18.74
CA GLY A 246 -25.72 -8.43 -17.98
C GLY A 246 -24.40 -7.98 -17.33
N HIS A 247 -23.90 -6.77 -17.56
CA HIS A 247 -22.66 -6.28 -16.92
C HIS A 247 -22.89 -5.93 -15.44
N ARG A 248 -22.28 -6.72 -14.53
CA ARG A 248 -22.52 -6.58 -13.08
C ARG A 248 -22.22 -5.17 -12.54
N SER A 249 -21.09 -4.58 -12.94
CA SER A 249 -20.70 -3.25 -12.45
C SER A 249 -21.64 -2.14 -12.95
N GLN A 250 -22.14 -2.23 -14.18
CA GLN A 250 -23.17 -1.32 -14.71
C GLN A 250 -24.50 -1.47 -13.96
N ILE A 251 -24.91 -2.71 -13.64
CA ILE A 251 -26.13 -2.97 -12.86
C ILE A 251 -26.03 -2.33 -11.47
N ASP A 252 -24.88 -2.50 -10.81
CA ASP A 252 -24.63 -1.93 -9.49
C ASP A 252 -24.58 -0.39 -9.54
N ALA A 253 -23.93 0.19 -10.55
CA ALA A 253 -23.91 1.64 -10.77
C ALA A 253 -25.33 2.20 -10.99
N ALA A 254 -26.13 1.56 -11.85
CA ALA A 254 -27.53 1.95 -12.06
C ALA A 254 -28.35 1.87 -10.77
N SER A 255 -28.08 0.87 -9.92
CA SER A 255 -28.74 0.75 -8.62
C SER A 255 -28.43 1.92 -7.70
N ALA A 256 -27.19 2.40 -7.69
CA ALA A 256 -26.81 3.59 -6.91
C ALA A 256 -27.55 4.84 -7.40
N TYR A 257 -27.63 5.06 -8.71
CA TYR A 257 -28.40 6.17 -9.28
C TYR A 257 -29.90 6.09 -8.95
N ARG A 258 -30.52 4.91 -9.06
CA ARG A 258 -31.93 4.72 -8.67
C ARG A 258 -32.16 5.01 -7.19
N HIS A 259 -31.23 4.60 -6.33
CA HIS A 259 -31.31 4.89 -4.91
C HIS A 259 -31.26 6.39 -4.62
N LEU A 260 -30.35 7.12 -5.27
CA LEU A 260 -30.16 8.56 -5.08
C LEU A 260 -31.29 9.40 -5.67
N LEU A 261 -31.78 9.05 -6.87
CA LEU A 261 -32.83 9.79 -7.57
C LEU A 261 -34.24 9.48 -7.04
N GLY A 262 -34.39 8.40 -6.28
CA GLY A 262 -35.69 7.87 -5.87
C GLY A 262 -36.60 7.52 -7.05
N SER A 263 -37.88 7.32 -6.77
CA SER A 263 -38.90 7.13 -7.80
C SER A 263 -39.35 8.46 -8.42
N ASP A 264 -39.23 9.57 -7.69
CA ASP A 264 -39.79 10.88 -8.07
C ASP A 264 -39.08 12.04 -7.33
N SER A 265 -39.27 13.28 -7.82
CA SER A 265 -38.85 14.55 -7.21
C SER A 265 -39.71 15.70 -7.74
N GLU A 266 -39.84 16.80 -6.98
CA GLU A 266 -40.56 18.01 -7.43
C GLU A 266 -39.99 18.55 -8.76
N ILE A 267 -38.67 18.47 -8.93
CA ILE A 267 -37.96 18.88 -10.14
C ILE A 267 -38.33 17.96 -11.32
N GLY A 268 -38.34 16.64 -11.10
CA GLY A 268 -38.77 15.67 -12.11
C GLY A 268 -40.23 15.84 -12.51
N GLN A 269 -41.12 16.13 -11.55
CA GLN A 269 -42.53 16.41 -11.81
C GLN A 269 -42.73 17.68 -12.65
N SER A 270 -41.93 18.72 -12.41
CA SER A 270 -42.00 19.99 -13.15
C SER A 270 -41.74 19.85 -14.66
N HIS A 271 -41.24 18.70 -15.10
CA HIS A 271 -40.85 18.44 -16.49
C HIS A 271 -41.52 17.21 -17.11
N GLN A 272 -42.69 16.78 -16.60
CA GLN A 272 -43.41 15.63 -17.16
C GLN A 272 -43.90 15.87 -18.60
N ALA A 273 -44.22 17.12 -18.96
CA ALA A 273 -44.62 17.52 -20.31
C ALA A 273 -43.41 17.92 -21.18
N CYS A 274 -42.41 17.03 -21.27
CA CYS A 274 -41.20 17.27 -22.04
C CYS A 274 -41.27 16.70 -23.46
N GLU A 275 -40.89 17.50 -24.47
CA GLU A 275 -40.81 17.06 -25.87
C GLU A 275 -39.55 16.21 -26.16
N LYS A 276 -38.55 16.21 -25.26
CA LYS A 276 -37.32 15.44 -25.45
C LYS A 276 -37.59 13.95 -25.27
N VAL A 277 -37.27 13.18 -26.32
CA VAL A 277 -37.41 11.72 -26.30
C VAL A 277 -36.30 11.06 -25.47
N GLN A 278 -35.09 11.62 -25.48
CA GLN A 278 -33.94 11.11 -24.71
C GLN A 278 -33.00 12.23 -24.28
N ASP A 279 -32.35 12.03 -23.14
CA ASP A 279 -31.28 12.91 -22.66
C ASP A 279 -29.96 12.67 -23.39
N PRO A 280 -29.04 13.66 -23.39
CA PRO A 280 -27.67 13.48 -23.84
C PRO A 280 -26.97 12.32 -23.12
N TYR A 281 -25.93 11.77 -23.77
CA TYR A 281 -25.21 10.60 -23.25
C TYR A 281 -24.55 10.88 -21.90
N SER A 282 -24.11 12.11 -21.65
CA SER A 282 -23.57 12.54 -20.36
C SER A 282 -24.53 12.34 -19.19
N LEU A 283 -25.85 12.29 -19.44
CA LEU A 283 -26.86 12.01 -18.42
C LEU A 283 -27.34 10.55 -18.49
N ARG A 284 -27.78 10.08 -19.66
CA ARG A 284 -28.42 8.76 -19.78
C ARG A 284 -27.46 7.57 -19.78
N CYS A 285 -26.19 7.78 -20.12
CA CYS A 285 -25.18 6.71 -20.20
C CYS A 285 -24.29 6.64 -18.94
N GLN A 286 -24.64 7.38 -17.88
CA GLN A 286 -23.87 7.39 -16.63
C GLN A 286 -23.66 5.99 -16.04
N PRO A 287 -24.67 5.09 -15.96
CA PRO A 287 -24.42 3.75 -15.41
C PRO A 287 -23.43 2.90 -16.22
N GLN A 288 -23.36 3.09 -17.54
CA GLN A 288 -22.44 2.37 -18.42
C GLN A 288 -21.00 2.86 -18.18
N VAL A 289 -20.81 4.18 -18.14
CA VAL A 289 -19.50 4.82 -17.92
C VAL A 289 -19.02 4.54 -16.50
N MET A 290 -19.85 4.83 -15.49
CA MET A 290 -19.53 4.58 -14.10
C MET A 290 -19.37 3.08 -13.82
N GLY A 291 -20.16 2.23 -14.47
CA GLY A 291 -19.98 0.77 -14.40
C GLY A 291 -18.61 0.32 -14.89
N ALA A 292 -18.05 0.92 -15.94
CA ALA A 292 -16.70 0.63 -16.40
C ALA A 292 -15.65 1.05 -15.35
N CYS A 293 -15.79 2.24 -14.75
CA CYS A 293 -14.92 2.70 -13.66
C CYS A 293 -14.98 1.77 -12.43
N LEU A 294 -16.19 1.40 -12.00
CA LEU A 294 -16.40 0.50 -10.86
C LEU A 294 -15.78 -0.89 -11.10
N GLN A 295 -15.80 -1.38 -12.33
CA GLN A 295 -15.14 -2.63 -12.69
C GLN A 295 -13.63 -2.55 -12.46
N GLN A 296 -12.99 -1.44 -12.86
CA GLN A 296 -11.55 -1.23 -12.65
C GLN A 296 -11.20 -1.08 -11.17
N ILE A 297 -11.99 -0.31 -10.42
CA ILE A 297 -11.83 -0.17 -8.96
C ILE A 297 -11.89 -1.54 -8.28
N ARG A 298 -12.88 -2.37 -8.63
CA ARG A 298 -13.03 -3.73 -8.08
C ARG A 298 -11.90 -4.67 -8.48
N HIS A 299 -11.41 -4.54 -9.71
CA HIS A 299 -10.24 -5.30 -10.17
C HIS A 299 -9.02 -4.96 -9.31
N THR A 300 -8.66 -3.68 -9.20
CA THR A 300 -7.54 -3.22 -8.37
C THR A 300 -7.67 -3.65 -6.91
N ALA A 301 -8.86 -3.52 -6.32
CA ALA A 301 -9.15 -3.94 -4.94
C ALA A 301 -8.92 -5.45 -4.70
N ARG A 302 -9.07 -6.30 -5.73
CA ARG A 302 -8.84 -7.74 -5.64
C ARG A 302 -7.35 -8.09 -5.61
N TYR A 303 -6.52 -7.36 -6.35
CA TYR A 303 -5.10 -7.67 -6.52
C TYR A 303 -4.16 -6.87 -5.61
N SER A 304 -4.68 -5.91 -4.85
CA SER A 304 -3.90 -5.08 -3.91
C SER A 304 -3.92 -5.58 -2.46
N ARG A 305 -4.34 -6.83 -2.22
CA ARG A 305 -4.42 -7.46 -0.89
C ARG A 305 -3.30 -8.47 -0.67
#